data_AF-A0A091QC87-F1
#
_entry.id   AF-A0A091QC87-F1
#
_cell.length_a   1.000
_cell.length_b   1.000
_cell.length_c   1.000
_cell.angle_alpha   90.00
_cell.angle_beta   90.00
_cell.angle_gamma   90.00
#
_symmetry.space_group_name_H-M   'P 1'
#
loop_
_entity.id
_entity.type
_entity.pdbx_description
1 polymer ?
#
loop_
_entity_poly.entity_id
_entity_poly.type
_entity_poly.pdbx_seq_one_letter_code
_entity_poly.pdbx_strand_id
1 'polypeptide(L)'
;APSPTTAVPYMSVKCIDMRKNHHKTKWLMPWGPNHCEKLKDFDEAVSRQIEANDIVFAVHIPLPSKEMSPWFQFMLFIMQLDIAFKMDNDLKDNAEITLDVSLAYRDNTFDEWEEIAHAIEIRKLKCTFGTPKTLESEGRHYDCDFLPFMEIGSVAHKYYLINIRLPVNERKGINVGIGEIKDIRLVGIHQNGGFTKVWFAMKTFLTPSILIIMVWYWRRITLMTRAPVLLEKVIFALGISMTFINVPVEWFSIGFDWTWMLLFGDIRQGIFYAMLLSFWIIFCGEHMMDQNERNRLAGYWKQVGPIAVGSFCLFIFDMCER
;
A
#
# COMPACT_ATOMS: atom_id res chain seq x y z
N ALA A 1 7.03 -13.69 -17.10
CA ALA A 1 7.39 -12.76 -16.01
C ALA A 1 7.53 -13.55 -14.72
N PRO A 2 8.35 -13.11 -13.75
CA PRO A 2 8.31 -13.68 -12.39
C PRO A 2 6.98 -13.35 -11.69
N SER A 3 6.81 -13.77 -10.42
CA SER A 3 5.63 -13.44 -9.64
C SER A 3 5.39 -11.91 -9.58
N PRO A 4 4.13 -11.44 -9.59
CA PRO A 4 3.83 -10.01 -9.62
C PRO A 4 4.40 -9.23 -8.45
N THR A 5 4.32 -9.81 -7.25
CA THR A 5 4.79 -9.21 -6.00
C THR A 5 5.78 -10.13 -5.29
N THR A 6 6.56 -9.54 -4.40
CA THR A 6 7.44 -10.25 -3.46
C THR A 6 7.16 -9.72 -2.06
N ALA A 7 6.94 -10.63 -1.11
CA ALA A 7 6.78 -10.31 0.30
C ALA A 7 8.05 -10.70 1.05
N VAL A 8 8.65 -9.74 1.76
CA VAL A 8 9.89 -9.95 2.52
C VAL A 8 9.61 -9.65 3.98
N PRO A 9 9.80 -10.63 4.89
CA PRO A 9 9.68 -10.37 6.33
C PRO A 9 10.92 -9.65 6.85
N TYR A 10 10.70 -8.68 7.72
CA TYR A 10 11.68 -7.90 8.45
C TYR A 10 11.39 -8.05 9.94
N MET A 11 12.43 -8.37 10.70
CA MET A 11 12.39 -8.32 12.16
C MET A 11 13.01 -7.00 12.61
N SER A 12 12.30 -6.26 13.45
CA SER A 12 12.84 -5.03 14.01
C SER A 12 13.99 -5.32 14.98
N VAL A 13 14.96 -4.42 14.99
CA VAL A 13 16.04 -4.42 15.99
C VAL A 13 15.68 -3.42 17.07
N LYS A 14 15.65 -3.88 18.33
CA LYS A 14 15.45 -3.04 19.50
C LYS A 14 16.71 -2.22 19.75
N CYS A 15 16.67 -0.94 19.40
CA CYS A 15 17.75 0.01 19.59
C CYS A 15 17.50 0.86 20.84
N ILE A 16 18.58 1.25 21.53
CA ILE A 16 18.52 2.10 22.72
C ILE A 16 18.83 3.56 22.35
N ASP A 17 18.02 4.50 22.82
CA ASP A 17 18.20 5.94 22.64
C ASP A 17 18.32 6.69 23.98
N MET A 18 19.48 6.59 24.63
CA MET A 18 19.71 7.16 25.97
C MET A 18 19.85 8.70 26.04
N ARG A 19 19.47 9.45 25.01
CA ARG A 19 19.63 10.92 24.99
C ARG A 19 18.32 11.62 25.39
N LYS A 20 18.40 12.44 26.45
CA LYS A 20 17.31 13.27 27.01
C LYS A 20 16.61 14.22 26.02
N ASN A 21 17.20 14.51 24.86
CA ASN A 21 16.60 15.37 23.85
C ASN A 21 15.99 14.52 22.72
N HIS A 22 14.76 14.03 22.95
CA HIS A 22 13.97 13.32 21.95
C HIS A 22 13.56 14.21 20.74
N HIS A 23 13.87 15.51 20.77
CA HIS A 23 13.49 16.49 19.75
C HIS A 23 14.38 16.53 18.49
N LYS A 24 15.55 15.88 18.48
CA LYS A 24 16.33 15.67 17.25
C LYS A 24 16.22 14.22 16.83
N THR A 25 15.66 13.97 15.66
CA THR A 25 15.55 12.64 15.05
C THR A 25 16.95 12.08 14.82
N LYS A 26 17.40 11.22 15.75
CA LYS A 26 18.60 10.41 15.54
C LYS A 26 18.18 9.16 14.79
N TRP A 27 18.67 9.02 13.57
CA TRP A 27 18.46 7.82 12.77
C TRP A 27 19.26 6.66 13.34
N LEU A 28 18.56 5.63 13.82
CA LEU A 28 19.14 4.48 14.51
C LEU A 28 19.22 3.33 13.53
N MET A 29 20.43 3.00 13.08
CA MET A 29 20.58 1.91 12.12
C MET A 29 20.60 0.55 12.83
N PRO A 30 19.83 -0.44 12.35
CA PRO A 30 19.81 -1.78 12.95
C PRO A 30 21.10 -2.58 12.69
N TRP A 31 21.92 -2.21 11.70
CA TRP A 31 23.16 -2.89 11.35
C TRP A 31 24.11 -1.94 10.61
N GLY A 32 25.34 -2.39 10.35
CA GLY A 32 26.37 -1.61 9.67
C GLY A 32 27.37 -0.94 10.63
N PRO A 33 28.26 -0.07 10.11
CA PRO A 33 29.33 0.54 10.91
C PRO A 33 28.80 1.47 12.01
N ASN A 34 27.71 2.20 11.73
CA ASN A 34 27.05 3.09 12.68
C ASN A 34 25.79 2.44 13.27
N HIS A 35 25.84 1.13 13.56
CA HIS A 35 24.70 0.45 14.16
C HIS A 35 24.36 1.01 15.54
N CYS A 36 23.08 0.95 15.90
CA CYS A 36 22.61 1.30 17.22
C CYS A 36 23.10 0.30 18.28
N GLU A 37 23.09 0.73 19.54
CA GLU A 37 23.24 -0.19 20.65
C GLU A 37 21.97 -1.05 20.76
N LYS A 38 22.14 -2.37 20.66
CA LYS A 38 21.03 -3.32 20.54
C LYS A 38 20.69 -3.92 21.89
N LEU A 39 19.39 -4.14 22.08
CA LEU A 39 18.84 -4.93 23.18
C LEU A 39 18.48 -6.33 22.66
N LYS A 40 18.89 -7.39 23.37
CA LYS A 40 18.49 -8.76 22.99
C LYS A 40 17.07 -9.07 23.44
N ASP A 41 16.76 -8.76 24.69
CA ASP A 41 15.45 -9.01 25.29
C ASP A 41 15.09 -7.93 26.31
N PHE A 42 13.82 -7.79 26.65
CA PHE A 42 13.35 -6.80 27.62
C PHE A 42 13.82 -7.07 29.04
N ASP A 43 14.17 -8.32 29.39
CA ASP A 43 14.81 -8.63 30.67
C ASP A 43 16.16 -7.90 30.83
N GLU A 44 16.90 -7.75 29.72
CA GLU A 44 18.12 -6.96 29.68
C GLU A 44 17.81 -5.47 29.91
N ALA A 45 16.70 -4.95 29.39
CA ALA A 45 16.31 -3.55 29.59
C ALA A 45 15.99 -3.25 31.05
N VAL A 46 15.29 -4.16 31.73
CA VAL A 46 15.01 -4.05 33.17
C VAL A 46 16.32 -4.03 33.97
N SER A 47 17.25 -4.93 33.65
CA SER A 47 18.56 -4.98 34.33
C SER A 47 19.38 -3.71 34.16
N ARG A 48 19.24 -3.05 33.01
CA ARG A 48 19.94 -1.82 32.64
C ARG A 48 19.17 -0.53 32.95
N GLN A 49 17.98 -0.63 33.57
CA GLN A 49 17.09 0.48 33.89
C GLN A 49 16.73 1.34 32.66
N ILE A 50 16.48 0.72 31.52
CA ILE A 50 16.07 1.40 30.29
C ILE A 50 14.56 1.61 30.31
N GLU A 51 14.11 2.86 30.11
CA GLU A 51 12.69 3.19 30.04
C GLU A 51 12.08 2.73 28.70
N ALA A 52 10.77 2.47 28.69
CA ALA A 52 10.07 2.07 27.46
C ALA A 52 10.17 3.11 26.34
N ASN A 53 10.22 4.40 26.69
CA ASN A 53 10.35 5.51 25.73
C ASN A 53 11.73 5.58 25.06
N ASP A 54 12.75 4.97 25.66
CA ASP A 54 14.11 4.97 25.13
C ASP A 54 14.35 3.81 24.16
N ILE A 55 13.35 2.94 23.95
CA ILE A 55 13.43 1.81 23.03
C ILE A 55 12.86 2.22 21.67
N VAL A 56 13.67 2.03 20.62
CA VAL A 56 13.30 2.30 19.23
C VAL A 56 13.43 1.01 18.44
N PHE A 57 12.34 0.58 17.81
CA PHE A 57 12.34 -0.54 16.88
C PHE A 57 12.77 -0.05 15.49
N ALA A 58 14.00 -0.40 15.11
CA ALA A 58 14.58 0.04 13.84
C ALA A 58 14.53 -1.08 12.79
N VAL A 59 14.07 -0.73 11.59
CA VAL A 59 14.02 -1.61 10.41
C VAL A 59 14.67 -0.90 9.23
N HIS A 60 15.67 -1.55 8.63
CA HIS A 60 16.32 -1.06 7.43
C HIS A 60 15.82 -1.84 6.22
N ILE A 61 15.38 -1.10 5.21
CA ILE A 61 14.86 -1.62 3.95
C ILE A 61 15.78 -1.15 2.83
N PRO A 62 16.25 -2.03 1.96
CA PRO A 62 16.07 -3.49 1.99
C PRO A 62 16.99 -4.15 3.03
N LEU A 63 16.92 -5.49 3.09
CA LEU A 63 17.85 -6.32 3.85
C LEU A 63 19.32 -6.06 3.48
N PRO A 64 20.29 -6.41 4.35
CA PRO A 64 21.72 -6.20 4.09
C PRO A 64 22.16 -6.71 2.72
N SER A 65 23.09 -6.00 2.07
CA SER A 65 23.64 -6.29 0.74
C SER A 65 22.67 -6.21 -0.45
N LYS A 66 21.45 -5.70 -0.25
CA LYS A 66 20.49 -5.42 -1.32
C LYS A 66 20.26 -3.91 -1.47
N GLU A 67 19.67 -3.50 -2.59
CA GLU A 67 19.19 -2.13 -2.84
C GLU A 67 17.76 -2.17 -3.41
N MET A 68 16.95 -1.17 -3.03
CA MET A 68 15.67 -0.94 -3.69
C MET A 68 15.89 -0.30 -5.06
N SER A 69 14.88 -0.41 -5.92
CA SER A 69 14.92 0.18 -7.25
C SER A 69 13.55 0.73 -7.66
N PRO A 70 13.51 1.78 -8.51
CA PRO A 70 12.25 2.31 -9.06
C PRO A 70 11.41 1.28 -9.83
N TRP A 71 12.01 0.16 -10.24
CA TRP A 71 11.28 -0.96 -10.85
C TRP A 71 10.27 -1.63 -9.92
N PHE A 72 10.39 -1.42 -8.61
CA PHE A 72 9.46 -1.99 -7.63
C PHE A 72 8.15 -1.20 -7.52
N GLN A 73 8.09 0.03 -8.06
CA GLN A 73 6.93 0.91 -8.22
C GLN A 73 6.18 1.32 -6.94
N PHE A 74 5.92 0.39 -6.02
CA PHE A 74 5.30 0.65 -4.73
C PHE A 74 5.94 -0.22 -3.64
N MET A 75 5.80 0.22 -2.40
CA MET A 75 6.12 -0.58 -1.22
C MET A 75 4.98 -0.48 -0.21
N LEU A 76 4.42 -1.62 0.17
CA LEU A 76 3.41 -1.74 1.20
C LEU A 76 4.02 -2.46 2.39
N PHE A 77 3.78 -1.94 3.58
CA PHE A 77 4.20 -2.57 4.83
C PHE A 77 2.97 -2.94 5.66
N ILE A 78 2.93 -4.20 6.07
CA ILE A 78 2.04 -4.67 7.12
C ILE A 78 2.87 -4.98 8.35
N MET A 79 2.31 -4.69 9.51
CA MET A 79 2.96 -4.92 10.80
C MET A 79 2.28 -6.07 11.53
N GLN A 80 3.10 -6.89 12.16
CA GLN A 80 2.68 -7.98 13.04
C GLN A 80 3.38 -7.80 14.39
N LEU A 81 2.59 -7.75 15.46
CA LEU A 81 3.07 -7.61 16.82
C LEU A 81 3.11 -8.98 17.49
N ASP A 82 4.26 -9.35 18.05
CA ASP A 82 4.36 -10.54 18.89
C ASP A 82 4.08 -10.09 20.33
N ILE A 83 2.87 -10.34 20.83
CA ILE A 83 2.46 -9.98 22.20
C ILE A 83 2.42 -11.25 23.04
N ALA A 84 3.16 -11.28 24.15
CA ALA A 84 3.12 -12.36 25.13
C ALA A 84 2.06 -12.09 26.20
N PHE A 85 1.37 -13.15 26.62
CA PHE A 85 0.43 -13.12 27.74
C PHE A 85 1.17 -13.10 29.07
N LYS A 86 0.76 -12.19 29.95
CA LYS A 86 1.21 -12.09 31.34
C LYS A 86 0.03 -11.73 32.24
N MET A 87 -0.10 -12.37 33.39
CA MET A 87 -1.23 -12.12 34.29
C MET A 87 -1.28 -10.67 34.79
N ASP A 88 -0.11 -10.10 35.09
CA ASP A 88 0.01 -8.74 35.62
C ASP A 88 -0.24 -7.65 34.56
N ASN A 89 -0.11 -8.00 33.28
CA ASN A 89 -0.25 -7.07 32.14
C ASN A 89 -1.05 -7.74 31.02
N ASP A 90 -2.31 -8.06 31.31
CA ASP A 90 -3.25 -8.59 30.33
C ASP A 90 -3.62 -7.50 29.31
N LEU A 91 -3.81 -7.94 28.06
CA LEU A 91 -4.28 -7.09 27.00
C LEU A 91 -5.74 -6.69 27.27
N LYS A 92 -6.00 -5.39 27.38
CA LYS A 92 -7.36 -4.87 27.58
C LYS A 92 -8.25 -5.10 26.36
N ASP A 93 -9.55 -5.27 26.60
CA ASP A 93 -10.54 -5.28 25.53
C ASP A 93 -10.52 -3.94 24.78
N ASN A 94 -10.49 -3.99 23.45
CA ASN A 94 -10.33 -2.84 22.55
C ASN A 94 -9.06 -2.01 22.80
N ALA A 95 -7.95 -2.65 23.18
CA ALA A 95 -6.67 -1.97 23.33
C ALA A 95 -6.26 -1.21 22.06
N GLU A 96 -5.73 -0.01 22.25
CA GLU A 96 -5.19 0.84 21.19
C GLU A 96 -3.69 1.00 21.40
N ILE A 97 -2.93 0.86 20.32
CA ILE A 97 -1.49 1.10 20.29
C ILE A 97 -1.23 2.44 19.59
N THR A 98 -0.49 3.31 20.25
CA THR A 98 0.03 4.56 19.70
C THR A 98 1.47 4.32 19.24
N LEU A 99 1.71 4.58 17.96
CA LEU A 99 2.98 4.38 17.29
C LEU A 99 3.54 5.75 16.91
N ASP A 100 4.75 6.05 17.36
CA ASP A 100 5.50 7.22 16.89
C ASP A 100 6.50 6.74 15.83
N VAL A 101 6.22 7.04 14.56
CA VAL A 101 6.90 6.46 13.41
C VAL A 101 7.65 7.54 12.65
N SER A 102 8.91 7.27 12.35
CA SER A 102 9.73 8.10 11.47
C SER A 102 10.27 7.27 10.30
N LEU A 103 10.08 7.77 9.09
CA LEU A 103 10.57 7.19 7.85
C LEU A 103 11.61 8.11 7.22
N ALA A 104 12.76 7.55 6.85
CA ALA A 104 13.81 8.24 6.12
C ALA A 104 14.28 7.46 4.89
N TYR A 105 14.94 8.17 3.98
CA TYR A 105 15.65 7.60 2.84
C TYR A 105 17.09 8.06 2.74
N ARG A 106 17.85 7.34 1.92
CA ARG A 106 19.13 7.75 1.36
C ARG A 106 19.45 6.91 0.12
N ASP A 107 20.31 7.44 -0.75
CA ASP A 107 20.76 6.71 -1.94
C ASP A 107 22.18 6.18 -1.83
N ASN A 108 23.03 6.82 -1.01
CA ASN A 108 24.37 6.34 -0.71
C ASN A 108 24.47 5.88 0.75
N THR A 109 25.24 4.83 0.99
CA THR A 109 25.44 4.26 2.33
C THR A 109 26.20 5.17 3.30
N PHE A 110 26.91 6.18 2.79
CA PHE A 110 27.69 7.14 3.57
C PHE A 110 26.96 8.46 3.83
N ASP A 111 25.86 8.71 3.11
CA ASP A 111 25.11 9.95 3.25
C ASP A 111 24.26 9.91 4.53
N GLU A 112 23.93 11.10 5.01
CA GLU A 112 22.97 11.26 6.09
C GLU A 112 21.55 10.86 5.62
N TRP A 113 20.74 10.43 6.57
CA TRP A 113 19.36 10.04 6.32
C TRP A 113 18.48 11.30 6.24
N GLU A 114 17.67 11.37 5.18
CA GLU A 114 16.69 12.45 4.99
C GLU A 114 15.29 11.97 5.35
N GLU A 115 14.56 12.78 6.12
CA GLU A 115 13.21 12.45 6.57
C GLU A 115 12.20 12.55 5.42
N ILE A 116 11.43 11.47 5.20
CA ILE A 116 10.26 11.49 4.31
C ILE A 116 9.04 11.97 5.09
N ALA A 117 8.80 11.31 6.22
CA ALA A 117 7.59 11.50 7.01
C ALA A 117 7.82 11.11 8.46
N HIS A 118 7.15 11.84 9.34
CA HIS A 118 7.02 11.53 10.76
C HIS A 118 5.54 11.65 11.14
N ALA A 119 4.99 10.60 11.74
CA ALA A 119 3.59 10.58 12.14
C ALA A 119 3.39 9.79 13.43
N ILE A 120 2.44 10.25 14.24
CA ILE A 120 1.95 9.52 15.40
C ILE A 120 0.62 8.89 15.01
N GLU A 121 0.62 7.57 14.87
CA GLU A 121 -0.52 6.80 14.40
C GLU A 121 -1.12 5.97 15.54
N ILE A 122 -2.46 5.90 15.57
CA ILE A 122 -3.17 5.05 16.54
C ILE A 122 -3.80 3.88 15.78
N ARG A 123 -3.60 2.67 16.28
CA ARG A 123 -4.15 1.43 15.72
C ARG A 123 -4.84 0.62 16.79
N LYS A 124 -5.97 0.01 16.44
CA LYS A 124 -6.70 -0.90 17.34
C LYS A 124 -6.09 -2.28 17.28
N LEU A 125 -5.81 -2.88 18.43
CA LEU A 125 -5.31 -4.24 18.54
C LEU A 125 -6.51 -5.21 18.58
N LYS A 126 -6.58 -6.06 17.56
CA LYS A 126 -7.51 -7.19 17.52
C LYS A 126 -6.71 -8.47 17.74
N CYS A 127 -6.72 -8.93 18.98
CA CYS A 127 -5.97 -10.10 19.39
C CYS A 127 -6.87 -11.06 20.15
N THR A 128 -6.67 -12.34 19.93
CA THR A 128 -7.38 -13.41 20.62
C THR A 128 -6.38 -14.29 21.36
N PHE A 129 -6.83 -14.83 22.50
CA PHE A 129 -6.04 -15.78 23.28
C PHE A 129 -6.81 -17.09 23.33
N GLY A 130 -6.39 -18.06 22.50
CA GLY A 130 -7.09 -19.34 22.36
C GLY A 130 -6.92 -20.30 23.54
N THR A 131 -6.09 -19.93 24.53
CA THR A 131 -5.79 -20.75 25.71
C THR A 131 -6.40 -20.14 26.97
N PRO A 132 -6.77 -20.96 27.98
CA PRO A 132 -7.22 -20.44 29.26
C PRO A 132 -6.15 -19.54 29.89
N LYS A 133 -6.55 -18.38 30.40
CA LYS A 133 -5.66 -17.43 31.11
C LYS A 133 -5.28 -18.00 32.48
N THR A 134 -4.31 -18.91 32.50
CA THR A 134 -3.74 -19.54 33.70
C THR A 134 -2.25 -19.23 33.81
N LEU A 135 -1.66 -19.41 34.99
CA LEU A 135 -0.23 -19.18 35.22
C LEU A 135 0.66 -20.04 34.29
N GLU A 136 0.22 -21.25 33.94
CA GLU A 136 0.90 -22.15 33.00
C GLU A 136 0.91 -21.64 31.54
N SER A 137 0.02 -20.69 31.23
CA SER A 137 -0.10 -20.10 29.89
C SER A 137 0.67 -18.79 29.76
N GLU A 138 1.32 -18.31 30.81
CA GLU A 138 2.20 -17.14 30.74
C GLU A 138 3.33 -17.34 29.73
N GLY A 139 3.68 -16.27 29.01
CA GLY A 139 4.67 -16.29 27.95
C GLY A 139 4.16 -16.80 26.60
N ARG A 140 2.95 -17.41 26.53
CA ARG A 140 2.34 -17.75 25.23
C ARG A 140 1.93 -16.49 24.49
N HIS A 141 2.04 -16.53 23.17
CA HIS A 141 1.69 -15.38 22.34
C HIS A 141 0.18 -15.29 22.08
N TYR A 142 -0.33 -14.07 22.03
CA TYR A 142 -1.65 -13.79 21.48
C TYR A 142 -1.63 -14.01 19.96
N ASP A 143 -2.77 -14.42 19.42
CA ASP A 143 -3.01 -14.46 17.99
C ASP A 143 -3.66 -13.13 17.57
N CYS A 144 -2.87 -12.26 16.96
CA CYS A 144 -3.26 -10.90 16.58
C CYS A 144 -3.39 -10.75 15.06
N ASP A 145 -4.41 -10.00 14.63
CA ASP A 145 -4.56 -9.60 13.23
C ASP A 145 -3.40 -8.71 12.77
N PHE A 146 -3.08 -8.78 11.47
CA PHE A 146 -2.11 -7.87 10.85
C PHE A 146 -2.61 -6.42 10.89
N LEU A 147 -1.71 -5.50 11.22
CA LEU A 147 -1.98 -4.07 11.22
C LEU A 147 -1.49 -3.45 9.90
N PRO A 148 -2.36 -2.79 9.11
CA PRO A 148 -1.93 -1.94 8.01
C PRO A 148 -1.02 -0.83 8.54
N PHE A 149 0.21 -0.78 8.05
CA PHE A 149 1.22 0.14 8.56
C PHE A 149 1.38 1.35 7.65
N MET A 150 1.84 1.14 6.42
CA MET A 150 2.05 2.22 5.45
C MET A 150 2.11 1.69 4.00
N GLU A 151 1.80 2.56 3.05
CA GLU A 151 1.98 2.32 1.61
C GLU A 151 2.71 3.52 0.98
N ILE A 152 3.76 3.26 0.21
CA ILE A 152 4.49 4.25 -0.56
C ILE A 152 4.22 3.98 -2.03
N GLY A 153 3.66 4.97 -2.74
CA GLY A 153 3.28 4.87 -4.15
C GLY A 153 4.43 4.98 -5.16
N SER A 154 5.67 5.11 -4.70
CA SER A 154 6.86 5.19 -5.52
C SER A 154 8.10 4.72 -4.74
N VAL A 155 9.04 4.10 -5.44
CA VAL A 155 10.30 3.58 -4.86
C VAL A 155 11.47 4.31 -5.49
N ALA A 156 11.58 5.61 -5.21
CA ALA A 156 12.60 6.46 -5.82
C ALA A 156 14.02 6.20 -5.30
N HIS A 157 14.15 5.81 -4.03
CA HIS A 157 15.44 5.71 -3.35
C HIS A 157 15.89 4.27 -3.15
N LYS A 158 17.19 4.10 -2.93
CA LYS A 158 17.81 2.77 -2.76
C LYS A 158 17.64 2.20 -1.35
N TYR A 159 17.65 3.07 -0.33
CA TYR A 159 17.63 2.66 1.07
C TYR A 159 16.60 3.47 1.84
N TYR A 160 15.90 2.80 2.73
CA TYR A 160 14.88 3.35 3.61
C TYR A 160 15.13 2.87 5.04
N LEU A 161 14.89 3.73 6.00
CA LEU A 161 14.98 3.44 7.42
C LEU A 161 13.65 3.78 8.09
N ILE A 162 13.12 2.82 8.83
CA ILE A 162 11.90 2.97 9.62
C ILE A 162 12.30 2.85 11.08
N ASN A 163 12.04 3.90 11.85
CA ASN A 163 12.15 3.90 13.29
C ASN A 163 10.75 3.97 13.89
N ILE A 164 10.42 3.02 14.76
CA ILE A 164 9.12 2.95 15.45
C ILE A 164 9.38 3.06 16.95
N ARG A 165 8.73 4.04 17.60
CA ARG A 165 8.71 4.22 19.04
C ARG A 165 7.32 3.90 19.58
N LEU A 166 7.29 3.36 20.79
CA LEU A 166 6.06 3.08 21.53
C LEU A 166 6.02 4.01 22.75
N PRO A 167 5.56 5.26 22.61
CA PRO A 167 5.55 6.20 23.72
C PRO A 167 4.59 5.73 24.81
N VAL A 168 5.02 5.68 26.06
CA VAL A 168 4.21 5.29 27.22
C VAL A 168 3.91 6.52 28.07
N ASN A 169 2.63 6.72 28.38
CA ASN A 169 2.21 7.79 29.29
C ASN A 169 1.02 7.34 30.14
N GLU A 170 1.28 6.99 31.40
CA GLU A 170 0.26 6.52 32.34
C GLU A 170 -0.83 7.57 32.61
N ARG A 171 -0.48 8.85 32.71
CA ARG A 171 -1.43 9.92 33.00
C ARG A 171 -2.44 10.13 31.86
N LYS A 172 -2.00 9.93 30.62
CA LYS A 172 -2.83 10.03 29.42
C LYS A 172 -3.40 8.68 28.97
N GLY A 173 -3.03 7.58 29.62
CA GLY A 173 -3.42 6.23 29.21
C GLY A 173 -2.82 5.75 27.88
N ILE A 174 -1.72 6.36 27.42
CA ILE A 174 -1.09 6.01 26.13
C ILE A 174 -0.25 4.74 26.31
N ASN A 175 -0.52 3.73 25.48
CA ASN A 175 0.16 2.43 25.48
C ASN A 175 0.13 1.71 26.85
N VAL A 176 -0.97 1.86 27.61
CA VAL A 176 -1.15 1.21 28.92
C VAL A 176 -2.09 0.01 28.81
N GLY A 177 -1.60 -1.18 29.16
CA GLY A 177 -2.38 -2.43 29.10
C GLY A 177 -2.52 -2.98 27.68
N ILE A 178 -1.48 -2.78 26.86
CA ILE A 178 -1.36 -3.32 25.49
C ILE A 178 -0.68 -4.70 25.46
N GLY A 179 -0.60 -5.39 26.60
CA GLY A 179 0.13 -6.64 26.77
C GLY A 179 1.65 -6.47 26.83
N GLU A 180 2.38 -7.57 26.90
CA GLU A 180 3.85 -7.57 26.84
C GLU A 180 4.31 -7.77 25.39
N ILE A 181 4.60 -6.68 24.69
CA ILE A 181 5.14 -6.74 23.32
C ILE A 181 6.56 -7.29 23.37
N LYS A 182 6.81 -8.41 22.70
CA LYS A 182 8.12 -9.06 22.58
C LYS A 182 8.87 -8.59 21.35
N ASP A 183 8.24 -8.56 20.18
CA ASP A 183 8.88 -8.12 18.94
C ASP A 183 7.88 -7.47 17.99
N ILE A 184 8.40 -6.62 17.11
CA ILE A 184 7.64 -6.04 15.99
C ILE A 184 8.21 -6.60 14.70
N ARG A 185 7.36 -7.25 13.91
CA ARG A 185 7.70 -7.73 12.56
C ARG A 185 7.01 -6.86 11.53
N LEU A 186 7.71 -6.57 10.45
CA LEU A 186 7.14 -5.90 9.28
C LEU A 186 7.25 -6.84 8.08
N VAL A 187 6.22 -6.92 7.25
CA VAL A 187 6.31 -7.57 5.95
C VAL A 187 6.25 -6.49 4.89
N GLY A 188 7.37 -6.30 4.19
CA GLY A 188 7.46 -5.38 3.06
C GLY A 188 7.06 -6.10 1.77
N ILE A 189 6.01 -5.62 1.14
CA ILE A 189 5.47 -6.13 -0.13
C ILE A 189 5.77 -5.09 -1.20
N HIS A 190 6.44 -5.50 -2.26
CA HIS A 190 6.71 -4.62 -3.38
C HIS A 190 6.49 -5.36 -4.70
N GLN A 191 6.27 -4.59 -5.79
CA GLN A 191 6.19 -5.21 -7.11
C GLN A 191 7.55 -5.80 -7.47
N ASN A 192 7.54 -6.94 -8.16
CA ASN A 192 8.77 -7.53 -8.65
C ASN A 192 9.25 -6.75 -9.87
N GLY A 193 10.47 -6.22 -9.83
CA GLY A 193 11.02 -5.42 -10.94
C GLY A 193 11.10 -6.17 -12.27
N GLY A 194 11.28 -7.50 -12.24
CA GLY A 194 11.22 -8.32 -13.46
C GLY A 194 9.81 -8.42 -14.04
N PHE A 195 8.78 -8.42 -13.19
CA PHE A 195 7.39 -8.34 -13.62
C PHE A 195 7.07 -6.97 -14.20
N THR A 196 7.49 -5.89 -13.52
CA THR A 196 7.31 -4.51 -13.99
C THR A 196 7.90 -4.29 -15.38
N LYS A 197 9.10 -4.80 -15.66
CA LYS A 197 9.74 -4.72 -16.99
C LYS A 197 8.88 -5.38 -18.08
N VAL A 198 8.40 -6.60 -17.83
CA VAL A 198 7.55 -7.32 -18.80
C VAL A 198 6.21 -6.59 -18.97
N TRP A 199 5.64 -6.10 -17.89
CA TRP A 199 4.39 -5.33 -17.89
C TRP A 199 4.51 -4.05 -18.72
N PHE A 200 5.58 -3.28 -18.53
CA PHE A 200 5.84 -2.06 -19.29
C PHE A 200 6.10 -2.36 -20.77
N ALA A 201 6.86 -3.41 -21.08
CA ALA A 201 7.08 -3.84 -22.46
C ALA A 201 5.76 -4.22 -23.15
N MET A 202 4.89 -4.96 -22.45
CA MET A 202 3.57 -5.34 -22.95
C MET A 202 2.71 -4.11 -23.24
N LYS A 203 2.61 -3.17 -22.29
CA LYS A 203 1.88 -1.90 -22.48
C LYS A 203 2.41 -1.08 -23.66
N THR A 204 3.73 -0.98 -23.78
CA THR A 204 4.40 -0.24 -24.85
C THR A 204 4.13 -0.85 -26.22
N PHE A 205 4.05 -2.18 -26.32
CA PHE A 205 3.75 -2.87 -27.58
C PHE A 205 2.26 -2.84 -27.94
N LEU A 206 1.37 -2.97 -26.96
CA LEU A 206 -0.08 -2.98 -27.18
C LEU A 206 -0.62 -1.59 -27.52
N THR A 207 -0.08 -0.53 -26.92
CA THR A 207 -0.56 0.85 -27.13
C THR A 207 -0.64 1.26 -28.61
N PRO A 208 0.43 1.19 -29.42
CA PRO A 208 0.37 1.58 -30.83
C PRO A 208 -0.59 0.68 -31.62
N SER A 209 -0.62 -0.61 -31.31
CA SER A 209 -1.50 -1.58 -31.98
C SER A 209 -2.98 -1.24 -31.77
N ILE A 210 -3.38 -0.98 -30.52
CA ILE A 210 -4.75 -0.58 -30.15
C ILE A 210 -5.09 0.81 -30.72
N LEU A 211 -4.15 1.74 -30.72
CA LEU A 211 -4.35 3.07 -31.29
C LEU A 211 -4.59 3.01 -32.80
N ILE A 212 -3.80 2.22 -33.54
CA ILE A 212 -3.96 2.05 -35.00
C ILE A 212 -5.33 1.45 -35.33
N ILE A 213 -5.74 0.38 -34.65
CA ILE A 213 -7.05 -0.24 -34.91
C ILE A 213 -8.21 0.69 -34.53
N MET A 214 -8.06 1.48 -33.46
CA MET A 214 -9.06 2.46 -33.03
C MET A 214 -9.22 3.59 -34.06
N VAL A 215 -8.11 4.16 -34.55
CA VAL A 215 -8.12 5.19 -35.60
C VAL A 215 -8.69 4.62 -36.90
N TRP A 216 -8.30 3.42 -37.28
CA TRP A 216 -8.85 2.72 -38.45
C TRP A 216 -10.35 2.48 -38.33
N TYR A 217 -10.81 2.00 -37.18
CA TYR A 217 -12.22 1.72 -36.90
C TYR A 217 -13.08 2.98 -37.03
N TRP A 218 -12.67 4.07 -36.39
CA TRP A 218 -13.40 5.34 -36.47
C TRP A 218 -13.39 5.93 -37.89
N ARG A 219 -12.25 5.85 -38.59
CA ARG A 219 -12.15 6.25 -39.99
C ARG A 219 -13.08 5.45 -40.89
N ARG A 220 -13.21 4.13 -40.68
CA ARG A 220 -14.13 3.29 -41.46
C ARG A 220 -15.59 3.65 -41.23
N ILE A 221 -15.96 3.96 -40.00
CA ILE A 221 -17.33 4.34 -39.65
C ILE A 221 -17.72 5.68 -40.29
N THR A 222 -16.82 6.68 -40.21
CA THR A 222 -17.06 8.03 -40.73
C THR A 222 -17.11 8.10 -42.27
N LEU A 223 -16.61 7.08 -42.97
CA LEU A 223 -16.72 6.97 -44.44
C LEU A 223 -18.10 6.45 -44.91
N MET A 224 -18.93 5.92 -44.01
CA MET A 224 -20.27 5.50 -44.37
C MET A 224 -21.21 6.71 -44.49
N THR A 225 -22.21 6.62 -45.35
CA THR A 225 -23.21 7.69 -45.56
C THR A 225 -24.19 7.85 -44.38
N ARG A 226 -24.30 6.84 -43.52
CA ARG A 226 -25.15 6.85 -42.32
C ARG A 226 -24.42 7.46 -41.11
N ALA A 227 -25.18 8.07 -40.21
CA ALA A 227 -24.64 8.47 -38.91
C ALA A 227 -24.24 7.24 -38.06
N PRO A 228 -23.20 7.34 -37.23
CA PRO A 228 -22.75 6.24 -36.38
C PRO A 228 -23.81 5.84 -35.35
N VAL A 229 -24.08 4.54 -35.26
CA VAL A 229 -25.06 3.99 -34.31
C VAL A 229 -24.53 4.01 -32.87
N LEU A 230 -25.43 3.86 -31.89
CA LEU A 230 -25.05 3.91 -30.47
C LEU A 230 -23.97 2.88 -30.13
N LEU A 231 -24.12 1.64 -30.61
CA LEU A 231 -23.15 0.58 -30.36
C LEU A 231 -21.76 0.90 -30.93
N GLU A 232 -21.70 1.47 -32.14
CA GLU A 232 -20.43 1.85 -32.77
C GLU A 232 -19.68 2.91 -31.95
N LYS A 233 -20.42 3.88 -31.38
CA LYS A 233 -19.88 4.92 -30.49
C LYS A 233 -19.41 4.36 -29.15
N VAL A 234 -20.14 3.41 -28.58
CA VAL A 234 -19.78 2.79 -27.30
C VAL A 234 -18.54 1.89 -27.45
N ILE A 235 -18.42 1.14 -28.54
CA ILE A 235 -17.20 0.38 -28.88
C ILE A 235 -16.00 1.33 -29.06
N PHE A 236 -16.21 2.48 -29.73
CA PHE A 236 -15.16 3.49 -29.85
C PHE A 236 -14.72 4.03 -28.49
N ALA A 237 -15.66 4.35 -27.60
CA ALA A 237 -15.37 4.83 -26.24
C ALA A 237 -14.67 3.77 -25.37
N LEU A 238 -15.03 2.49 -25.53
CA LEU A 238 -14.32 1.37 -24.90
C LEU A 238 -12.87 1.26 -25.42
N GLY A 239 -12.68 1.45 -26.73
CA GLY A 239 -11.35 1.51 -27.36
C GLY A 239 -10.48 2.66 -26.84
N ILE A 240 -11.07 3.85 -26.63
CA ILE A 240 -10.39 4.98 -25.99
C ILE A 240 -9.97 4.61 -24.56
N SER A 241 -10.87 4.02 -23.77
CA SER A 241 -10.59 3.64 -22.38
C SER A 241 -9.50 2.57 -22.29
N MET A 242 -9.53 1.58 -23.19
CA MET A 242 -8.48 0.55 -23.29
C MET A 242 -7.14 1.14 -23.73
N THR A 243 -7.13 2.08 -24.68
CA THR A 243 -5.92 2.83 -25.06
C THR A 243 -5.41 3.60 -23.85
N PHE A 244 -6.31 4.28 -23.14
CA PHE A 244 -5.99 5.06 -21.96
C PHE A 244 -5.37 4.23 -20.84
N ILE A 245 -5.68 2.94 -20.65
CA ILE A 245 -4.99 2.03 -19.69
C ILE A 245 -3.60 1.59 -20.17
N ASN A 246 -3.45 1.40 -21.48
CA ASN A 246 -2.24 0.83 -22.04
C ASN A 246 -1.12 1.87 -22.22
N VAL A 247 -1.43 3.17 -22.30
CA VAL A 247 -0.40 4.22 -22.37
C VAL A 247 0.63 4.01 -21.27
N PRO A 248 1.91 3.80 -21.57
CA PRO A 248 2.87 3.37 -20.56
C PRO A 248 3.44 4.61 -19.83
N VAL A 249 2.59 5.37 -19.14
CA VAL A 249 2.98 6.54 -18.34
C VAL A 249 3.90 6.16 -17.18
N GLU A 250 3.84 4.91 -16.76
CA GLU A 250 4.63 4.37 -15.66
C GLU A 250 6.11 4.32 -16.00
N TRP A 251 6.52 4.48 -17.27
CA TRP A 251 7.93 4.70 -17.60
C TRP A 251 8.51 5.95 -16.92
N PHE A 252 7.69 6.98 -16.68
CA PHE A 252 8.15 8.20 -16.02
C PHE A 252 8.47 8.00 -14.54
N SER A 253 7.84 7.03 -13.85
CA SER A 253 8.13 6.76 -12.43
C SER A 253 9.52 6.15 -12.19
N ILE A 254 10.21 5.72 -13.25
CA ILE A 254 11.61 5.26 -13.12
C ILE A 254 12.57 6.43 -12.94
N GLY A 255 12.26 7.58 -13.56
CA GLY A 255 13.12 8.77 -13.53
C GLY A 255 12.65 9.85 -12.56
N PHE A 256 11.36 9.86 -12.22
CA PHE A 256 10.75 10.86 -11.34
C PHE A 256 9.98 10.20 -10.22
N ASP A 257 10.10 10.75 -9.01
CA ASP A 257 9.35 10.30 -7.85
C ASP A 257 7.92 10.84 -7.87
N TRP A 258 6.98 10.06 -8.41
CA TRP A 258 5.56 10.43 -8.49
C TRP A 258 4.71 9.48 -7.64
N THR A 259 4.39 9.92 -6.42
CA THR A 259 3.59 9.15 -5.45
C THR A 259 2.14 8.90 -5.88
N TRP A 260 1.58 9.74 -6.75
CA TRP A 260 0.20 9.63 -7.25
C TRP A 260 0.01 8.58 -8.37
N MET A 261 1.07 7.86 -8.76
CA MET A 261 1.02 6.89 -9.86
C MET A 261 0.02 5.75 -9.61
N LEU A 262 -0.09 5.29 -8.36
CA LEU A 262 -1.04 4.23 -7.97
C LEU A 262 -2.48 4.70 -8.17
N LEU A 263 -2.81 5.89 -7.66
CA LEU A 263 -4.14 6.48 -7.81
C LEU A 263 -4.49 6.69 -9.30
N PHE A 264 -3.54 7.14 -10.11
CA PHE A 264 -3.75 7.27 -11.56
C PHE A 264 -4.00 5.92 -12.24
N GLY A 265 -3.28 4.87 -11.82
CA GLY A 265 -3.50 3.50 -12.29
C GLY A 265 -4.92 3.01 -12.00
N ASP A 266 -5.41 3.25 -10.79
CA ASP A 266 -6.73 2.81 -10.35
C ASP A 266 -7.85 3.56 -11.05
N ILE A 267 -7.74 4.89 -11.18
CA ILE A 267 -8.70 5.70 -11.93
C ILE A 267 -8.83 5.20 -13.38
N ARG A 268 -7.71 4.88 -14.04
CA ARG A 268 -7.73 4.34 -15.42
C ARG A 268 -8.46 3.00 -15.50
N GLN A 269 -8.20 2.10 -14.55
CA GLN A 269 -8.87 0.81 -14.46
C GLN A 269 -10.37 0.96 -14.17
N GLY A 270 -10.73 1.82 -13.22
CA GLY A 270 -12.10 2.14 -12.88
C GLY A 270 -12.90 2.68 -14.08
N ILE A 271 -12.33 3.62 -14.84
CA ILE A 271 -12.95 4.15 -16.07
C ILE A 271 -13.21 3.02 -17.09
N PHE A 272 -12.22 2.14 -17.31
CA PHE A 272 -12.39 1.03 -18.23
C PHE A 272 -13.46 0.04 -17.77
N TYR A 273 -13.51 -0.32 -16.48
CA TYR A 273 -14.54 -1.22 -15.97
C TYR A 273 -15.93 -0.61 -16.09
N ALA A 274 -16.10 0.68 -15.78
CA ALA A 274 -17.36 1.39 -15.97
C ALA A 274 -17.81 1.38 -17.45
N MET A 275 -16.87 1.62 -18.37
CA MET A 275 -17.14 1.60 -19.81
C MET A 275 -17.41 0.20 -20.36
N LEU A 276 -16.74 -0.83 -19.85
CA LEU A 276 -16.95 -2.23 -20.24
C LEU A 276 -18.32 -2.73 -19.80
N LEU A 277 -18.71 -2.45 -18.56
CA LEU A 277 -20.04 -2.80 -18.04
C LEU A 277 -21.15 -2.06 -18.81
N SER A 278 -20.93 -0.77 -19.10
CA SER A 278 -21.84 0.02 -19.92
C SER A 278 -21.97 -0.55 -21.32
N PHE A 279 -20.85 -0.98 -21.93
CA PHE A 279 -20.84 -1.66 -23.22
C PHE A 279 -21.65 -2.95 -23.21
N TRP A 280 -21.46 -3.83 -22.22
CA TRP A 280 -22.20 -5.09 -22.15
C TRP A 280 -23.71 -4.89 -22.02
N ILE A 281 -24.15 -3.96 -21.18
CA ILE A 281 -25.57 -3.65 -21.01
C ILE A 281 -26.17 -3.11 -22.30
N ILE A 282 -25.50 -2.14 -22.94
CA ILE A 282 -25.98 -1.55 -24.19
C ILE A 282 -25.99 -2.60 -25.30
N PHE A 283 -24.93 -3.40 -25.42
CA PHE A 283 -24.83 -4.49 -26.39
C PHE A 283 -25.97 -5.49 -26.24
N CYS A 284 -26.22 -6.01 -25.04
CA CYS A 284 -27.34 -6.92 -24.79
C CYS A 284 -28.67 -6.25 -25.10
N GLY A 285 -28.88 -5.01 -24.66
CA GLY A 285 -30.14 -4.29 -24.86
C GLY A 285 -30.47 -3.95 -26.31
N GLU A 286 -29.46 -3.68 -27.14
CA GLU A 286 -29.60 -3.43 -28.59
C GLU A 286 -29.87 -4.72 -29.38
N HIS A 287 -29.36 -5.88 -28.90
CA HIS A 287 -29.57 -7.17 -29.57
C HIS A 287 -30.83 -7.92 -29.10
N MET A 288 -31.53 -7.42 -28.09
CA MET A 288 -32.89 -7.89 -27.79
C MET A 288 -33.85 -7.31 -28.83
N MET A 289 -34.56 -8.17 -29.57
CA MET A 289 -35.56 -7.79 -30.58
C MET A 289 -36.85 -7.23 -29.95
N ASP A 290 -36.75 -6.15 -29.18
CA ASP A 290 -37.91 -5.36 -28.74
C ASP A 290 -38.20 -4.26 -29.77
N GLN A 291 -39.47 -4.04 -30.12
CA GLN A 291 -39.93 -3.07 -31.14
C GLN A 291 -39.64 -1.58 -30.83
N ASN A 292 -39.02 -1.25 -29.69
CA ASN A 292 -38.67 0.13 -29.35
C ASN A 292 -37.27 0.45 -29.89
N GLU A 293 -37.15 1.44 -30.78
CA GLU A 293 -35.84 1.95 -31.25
C GLU A 293 -35.02 2.50 -30.07
N ARG A 294 -34.07 1.71 -29.56
CA ARG A 294 -33.21 2.06 -28.42
C ARG A 294 -31.94 2.83 -28.79
N ASN A 295 -31.88 3.43 -29.98
CA ASN A 295 -30.71 4.16 -30.49
C ASN A 295 -30.25 5.42 -29.69
N ARG A 296 -30.90 5.76 -28.56
CA ARG A 296 -30.53 6.92 -27.72
C ARG A 296 -30.05 6.44 -26.35
N LEU A 297 -28.91 6.99 -25.92
CA LEU A 297 -28.32 6.71 -24.60
C LEU A 297 -29.28 7.04 -23.43
N ALA A 298 -30.22 7.97 -23.63
CA ALA A 298 -31.29 8.28 -22.68
C ALA A 298 -32.22 7.07 -22.39
N GLY A 299 -32.39 6.16 -23.34
CA GLY A 299 -33.17 4.92 -23.14
C GLY A 299 -32.51 3.94 -22.17
N TYR A 300 -31.18 4.05 -22.00
CA TYR A 300 -30.37 3.22 -21.10
C TYR A 300 -30.12 3.84 -19.73
N TRP A 301 -30.69 5.01 -19.42
CA TRP A 301 -30.45 5.73 -18.17
C TRP A 301 -30.70 4.88 -16.92
N LYS A 302 -31.76 4.06 -16.92
CA LYS A 302 -32.08 3.16 -15.81
C LYS A 302 -31.03 2.06 -15.58
N GLN A 303 -30.28 1.68 -16.62
CA GLN A 303 -29.30 0.60 -16.55
C GLN A 303 -27.87 1.13 -16.38
N VAL A 304 -27.53 2.25 -17.02
CA VAL A 304 -26.21 2.90 -16.92
C VAL A 304 -26.10 3.81 -15.69
N GLY A 305 -27.22 4.34 -15.19
CA GLY A 305 -27.26 5.19 -14.00
C GLY A 305 -26.61 4.55 -12.76
N PRO A 306 -26.96 3.31 -12.38
CA PRO A 306 -26.31 2.62 -11.27
C PRO A 306 -24.81 2.41 -11.47
N ILE A 307 -24.34 2.16 -12.71
CA ILE A 307 -22.91 2.02 -13.02
C ILE A 307 -22.20 3.36 -12.78
N ALA A 308 -22.77 4.46 -13.27
CA ALA A 308 -22.18 5.79 -13.08
C ALA A 308 -22.10 6.18 -11.60
N VAL A 309 -23.18 5.95 -10.83
CA VAL A 309 -23.20 6.23 -9.39
C VAL A 309 -22.20 5.34 -8.64
N GLY A 310 -22.18 4.03 -8.93
CA GLY A 310 -21.24 3.10 -8.29
C GLY A 310 -19.78 3.46 -8.58
N SER A 311 -19.47 3.79 -9.84
CA SER A 311 -18.12 4.22 -10.24
C SER A 311 -17.71 5.53 -9.58
N PHE A 312 -18.65 6.47 -9.42
CA PHE A 312 -18.39 7.74 -8.72
C PHE A 312 -18.18 7.54 -7.21
N CYS A 313 -18.94 6.65 -6.57
CA CYS A 313 -18.72 6.29 -5.18
C CYS A 313 -17.35 5.63 -4.95
N LEU A 314 -16.96 4.70 -5.84
CA LEU A 314 -15.63 4.07 -5.79
C LEU A 314 -14.52 5.10 -6.03
N PHE A 315 -14.71 6.03 -6.96
CA PHE A 315 -13.76 7.12 -7.18
C PHE A 315 -13.57 8.00 -5.94
N ILE A 316 -14.65 8.37 -5.24
CA ILE A 316 -14.54 9.12 -3.97
C ILE A 316 -13.81 8.30 -2.92
N PHE A 317 -14.11 6.99 -2.83
CA PHE A 317 -13.46 6.10 -1.89
C PHE A 317 -11.95 6.03 -2.14
N ASP A 318 -11.52 5.79 -3.38
CA ASP A 318 -10.10 5.74 -3.74
C ASP A 318 -9.39 7.07 -3.45
N MET A 319 -10.04 8.21 -3.71
CA MET A 319 -9.51 9.56 -3.41
C MET A 319 -9.38 9.86 -1.91
N CYS A 320 -10.12 9.15 -1.06
CA CYS A 320 -10.06 9.30 0.39
C CYS A 320 -9.09 8.31 1.05
N GLU A 321 -8.88 7.14 0.45
CA GLU A 321 -8.03 6.09 1.00
C GLU A 321 -6.56 6.20 0.55
N ARG A 322 -6.31 6.56 -0.72
CA ARG A 322 -4.97 6.62 -1.33
C ARG A 322 -4.36 8.01 -1.36
#